data_AF-A0A5D2LET9-F1
#
_entry.id   AF-A0A5D2LET9-F1
#
_cell.length_a   1.000
_cell.length_b   1.000
_cell.length_c   1.000
_cell.angle_alpha   90.00
_cell.angle_beta   90.00
_cell.angle_gamma   90.00
#
_symmetry.space_group_name_H-M   'P 1'
#
loop_
_entity.id
_entity.type
_entity.pdbx_description
1 polymer ?
#
loop_
_entity_poly.entity_id
_entity_poly.type
_entity_poly.pdbx_seq_one_letter_code
_entity_poly.pdbx_strand_id
1 'polypeptide(L)'
;MTRFWAKFIGDKCWTAIRKPEWSPESEREKAMEEACECLKALESALNGNKLYGGHTTGLVDIAANFTGFWLSIVQEATGRELLSAHKFPLLFNWSHCGIVQECLLPQRQGIVHLQSSCCSTLNKQPMCPSILNKQ
;
A
#
# COMPACT_ATOMS: atom_id res chain seq x y z
N MET A 1 -16.33 -12.11 -8.56
CA MET A 1 -15.72 -10.76 -8.42
C MET A 1 -14.81 -10.60 -7.21
N THR A 2 -15.18 -11.06 -6.02
CA THR A 2 -14.33 -10.93 -4.80
C THR A 2 -12.91 -11.52 -4.95
N ARG A 3 -12.76 -12.71 -5.54
CA ARG A 3 -11.45 -13.34 -5.79
C ARG A 3 -10.57 -12.56 -6.75
N PHE A 4 -11.18 -11.88 -7.74
CA PHE A 4 -10.45 -11.02 -8.66
C PHE A 4 -9.84 -9.84 -7.91
N TRP A 5 -10.62 -9.14 -7.10
CA TRP A 5 -10.13 -7.99 -6.32
C TRP A 5 -9.07 -8.40 -5.30
N ALA A 6 -9.26 -9.52 -4.60
CA ALA A 6 -8.23 -10.03 -3.68
C ALA A 6 -6.90 -10.32 -4.40
N LYS A 7 -6.94 -10.93 -5.59
CA LYS A 7 -5.73 -11.16 -6.42
C LYS A 7 -5.14 -9.86 -6.95
N PHE A 8 -5.98 -8.93 -7.43
CA PHE A 8 -5.54 -7.61 -7.91
C PHE A 8 -4.82 -6.83 -6.81
N ILE A 9 -5.36 -6.84 -5.59
CA ILE A 9 -4.75 -6.20 -4.42
C ILE A 9 -3.38 -6.81 -4.12
N GLY A 10 -3.30 -8.14 -4.00
CA GLY A 10 -2.07 -8.84 -3.65
C GLY A 10 -0.99 -8.75 -4.73
N ASP A 11 -1.36 -8.90 -6.00
CA ASP A 11 -0.38 -8.97 -7.10
C ASP A 11 -0.01 -7.57 -7.62
N LYS A 12 -0.99 -6.68 -7.80
CA LYS A 12 -0.79 -5.38 -8.47
C LYS A 12 -0.70 -4.21 -7.49
N CYS A 13 -1.71 -4.02 -6.63
CA CYS A 13 -1.71 -2.85 -5.73
C CYS A 13 -0.55 -2.86 -4.76
N TRP A 14 -0.24 -4.03 -4.18
CA TRP A 14 0.90 -4.16 -3.28
C TRP A 14 2.21 -3.81 -3.97
N THR A 15 2.44 -4.35 -5.17
CA THR A 15 3.63 -4.06 -5.96
C THR A 15 3.75 -2.56 -6.26
N ALA A 16 2.65 -1.92 -6.68
CA ALA A 16 2.63 -0.49 -7.01
C ALA A 16 2.88 0.40 -5.78
N ILE A 17 2.25 0.11 -4.64
CA ILE A 17 2.42 0.91 -3.40
C ILE A 17 3.82 0.77 -2.83
N ARG A 18 4.43 -0.41 -2.99
CA ARG A 18 5.78 -0.67 -2.52
C ARG A 18 6.83 0.00 -3.42
N LYS A 19 6.63 0.01 -4.74
CA LYS A 19 7.63 0.42 -5.74
C LYS A 19 8.30 1.79 -5.48
N PRO A 20 7.58 2.89 -5.13
CA PRO A 20 8.20 4.20 -4.90
C PRO A 20 9.33 4.19 -3.87
N GLU A 21 9.28 3.31 -2.88
CA GLU A 21 10.29 3.29 -1.82
C GLU A 21 11.62 2.65 -2.25
N TRP A 22 11.59 1.78 -3.26
CA TRP A 22 12.79 1.09 -3.77
C TRP A 22 13.21 1.59 -5.17
N SER A 23 12.49 2.54 -5.74
CA SER A 23 12.82 3.14 -7.03
C SER A 23 13.88 4.25 -6.88
N PRO A 24 14.78 4.42 -7.86
CA PRO A 24 15.61 5.61 -7.97
C PRO A 24 14.73 6.88 -8.00
N GLU A 25 15.27 8.01 -7.53
CA GLU A 25 14.49 9.26 -7.46
C GLU A 25 13.90 9.66 -8.83
N SER A 26 14.63 9.41 -9.93
CA SER A 26 14.17 9.66 -11.30
C SER A 26 12.95 8.87 -11.74
N GLU A 27 12.67 7.72 -11.12
CA GLU A 27 11.53 6.84 -11.43
C GLU A 27 10.42 6.91 -10.38
N ARG A 28 10.68 7.61 -9.27
CA ARG A 28 9.83 7.60 -8.08
C ARG A 28 8.49 8.24 -8.32
N GLU A 29 8.45 9.34 -9.07
CA GLU A 29 7.21 10.04 -9.43
C GLU A 29 6.27 9.14 -10.25
N LYS A 30 6.79 8.48 -11.28
CA LYS A 30 6.04 7.49 -12.06
C LYS A 30 5.54 6.34 -11.20
N ALA A 31 6.37 5.83 -10.29
CA ALA A 31 5.94 4.79 -9.36
C ALA A 31 4.81 5.26 -8.43
N MET A 32 4.82 6.54 -8.02
CA MET A 32 3.73 7.13 -7.24
C MET A 32 2.43 7.26 -8.04
N GLU A 33 2.52 7.59 -9.33
CA GLU A 33 1.36 7.59 -10.22
C GLU A 33 0.73 6.20 -10.32
N GLU A 34 1.54 5.16 -10.55
CA GLU A 34 1.08 3.76 -10.58
C GLU A 34 0.39 3.36 -9.26
N ALA A 35 0.93 3.78 -8.12
CA ALA A 35 0.31 3.57 -6.81
C ALA A 35 -1.03 4.30 -6.71
N CYS A 36 -1.10 5.55 -7.18
CA CYS A 36 -2.34 6.33 -7.20
C CYS A 36 -3.41 5.69 -8.10
N GLU A 37 -3.05 5.13 -9.26
CA GLU A 37 -3.98 4.40 -10.12
C GLU A 37 -4.58 3.17 -9.44
N CYS A 38 -3.75 2.43 -8.69
CA CYS A 38 -4.22 1.32 -7.87
C CYS A 38 -5.23 1.80 -6.83
N LEU A 39 -4.94 2.88 -6.11
CA LEU A 39 -5.86 3.47 -5.13
C LEU A 39 -7.16 3.95 -5.77
N LYS A 40 -7.14 4.53 -6.98
CA LYS A 40 -8.34 4.91 -7.75
C LYS A 40 -9.21 3.70 -8.09
N ALA A 41 -8.60 2.58 -8.48
CA ALA A 41 -9.34 1.35 -8.75
C ALA A 41 -10.00 0.81 -7.48
N LEU A 42 -9.31 0.87 -6.33
CA LEU A 42 -9.83 0.45 -5.03
C LEU A 42 -10.96 1.35 -4.51
N GLU A 43 -10.84 2.68 -4.67
CA GLU A 43 -11.91 3.64 -4.39
C GLU A 43 -13.16 3.30 -5.22
N SER A 44 -12.99 3.05 -6.51
CA SER A 44 -14.10 2.72 -7.42
C SER A 44 -14.77 1.39 -7.05
N ALA A 45 -13.99 0.43 -6.56
CA ALA A 45 -14.50 -0.87 -6.14
C ALA A 45 -15.35 -0.82 -4.86
N LEU A 46 -15.23 0.22 -4.03
CA LEU A 46 -16.14 0.44 -2.89
C LEU A 46 -17.55 0.76 -3.37
N ASN A 47 -17.69 1.40 -4.55
CA ASN A 47 -18.97 1.70 -5.18
C ASN A 47 -19.98 2.37 -4.20
N GLY A 48 -19.50 3.34 -3.41
CA GLY A 48 -20.29 4.07 -2.41
C GLY A 48 -20.55 3.33 -1.10
N ASN A 49 -20.07 2.10 -0.94
CA ASN A 49 -20.22 1.34 0.30
C ASN A 49 -19.14 1.68 1.32
N LYS A 50 -19.47 1.47 2.60
CA LYS A 50 -18.53 1.62 3.72
C LYS A 50 -17.48 0.50 3.76
N LEU A 51 -17.86 -0.71 3.33
CA LEU A 51 -16.99 -1.89 3.22
C LEU A 51 -17.11 -2.46 1.81
N TYR A 52 -16.07 -3.14 1.33
CA TYR A 52 -16.13 -3.86 0.06
C TYR A 52 -17.13 -5.02 0.08
N GLY A 53 -17.35 -5.63 1.25
CA GLY A 53 -18.42 -6.60 1.48
C GLY A 53 -19.80 -5.99 1.69
N GLY A 54 -19.95 -4.66 1.58
CA GLY A 54 -21.22 -3.96 1.78
C GLY A 54 -21.52 -3.74 3.26
N HIS A 55 -22.38 -4.59 3.85
CA HIS A 55 -22.81 -4.48 5.25
C HIS A 55 -21.85 -5.17 6.24
N THR A 56 -21.12 -6.18 5.79
CA THR A 56 -20.22 -6.99 6.62
C THR A 56 -18.86 -7.09 5.96
N THR A 57 -17.80 -7.28 6.76
CA THR A 57 -16.44 -7.49 6.26
C THR A 57 -16.38 -8.68 5.30
N GLY A 58 -15.92 -8.44 4.07
CA GLY A 58 -15.73 -9.46 3.06
C GLY A 58 -14.26 -9.79 2.79
N LEU A 59 -14.03 -10.75 1.89
CA LEU A 59 -12.67 -11.14 1.46
C LEU A 59 -11.84 -9.96 0.95
N VAL A 60 -12.46 -9.02 0.25
CA VAL A 60 -11.78 -7.85 -0.31
C VAL A 60 -11.38 -6.88 0.79
N ASP A 61 -12.19 -6.70 1.84
CA ASP A 61 -11.82 -5.90 3.00
C ASP A 61 -10.58 -6.48 3.71
N ILE A 62 -10.52 -7.80 3.86
CA ILE A 62 -9.37 -8.49 4.47
C ILE A 62 -8.10 -8.28 3.61
N ALA A 63 -8.21 -8.46 2.29
CA ALA A 63 -7.09 -8.26 1.38
C ALA A 63 -6.62 -6.80 1.37
N ALA A 64 -7.56 -5.85 1.29
CA ALA A 64 -7.27 -4.41 1.28
C ALA A 64 -6.68 -3.94 2.62
N ASN A 65 -7.04 -4.57 3.74
CA ASN A 65 -6.50 -4.23 5.06
C ASN A 65 -4.97 -4.33 5.08
N PHE A 66 -4.42 -5.42 4.56
CA PHE A 66 -2.97 -5.59 4.42
C PHE A 66 -2.34 -4.46 3.61
N THR A 67 -2.99 -4.00 2.55
CA THR A 67 -2.53 -2.86 1.75
C THR A 67 -2.61 -1.54 2.50
N GLY A 68 -3.69 -1.28 3.24
CA GLY A 68 -3.83 -0.08 4.08
C GLY A 68 -2.78 0.00 5.19
N PHE A 69 -2.39 -1.14 5.74
CA PHE A 69 -1.31 -1.27 6.72
C PHE A 69 0.02 -0.79 6.14
N TRP A 70 0.43 -1.35 5.01
CA TRP A 70 1.69 -0.96 4.38
C TRP A 70 1.68 0.45 3.82
N LEU A 71 0.54 0.90 3.29
CA LEU A 71 0.38 2.27 2.82
C LEU A 71 0.63 3.26 3.95
N SER A 72 0.09 3.00 5.15
CA SER A 72 0.34 3.82 6.33
C SER A 72 1.84 3.93 6.65
N ILE A 73 2.57 2.81 6.60
CA ILE A 73 4.02 2.77 6.85
C ILE A 73 4.78 3.56 5.79
N VAL A 74 4.50 3.34 4.50
CA VAL A 74 5.18 4.04 3.40
C VAL A 74 4.96 5.55 3.49
N GLN A 75 3.74 6.00 3.78
CA GLN A 75 3.47 7.43 3.94
C GLN A 75 4.23 8.04 5.13
N GLU A 76 4.33 7.32 6.26
CA GLU A 76 5.07 7.76 7.43
C GLU A 76 6.59 7.80 7.18
N ALA A 77 7.13 6.77 6.52
CA ALA A 77 8.55 6.66 6.22
C ALA A 77 9.02 7.68 5.16
N THR A 78 8.17 7.99 4.18
CA THR A 78 8.52 8.90 3.08
C THR A 78 8.08 10.34 3.32
N GLY A 79 7.18 10.58 4.29
CA GLY A 79 6.51 11.86 4.47
C GLY A 79 5.56 12.24 3.33
N ARG A 80 5.23 11.30 2.44
CA ARG A 80 4.39 11.55 1.26
C ARG A 80 2.97 11.08 1.50
N GLU A 81 1.99 11.89 1.11
CA GLU A 81 0.57 11.56 1.26
C GLU A 81 -0.02 10.98 -0.05
N LEU A 82 -0.16 9.65 -0.07
CA LEU A 82 -0.77 8.87 -1.15
C LEU A 82 -2.29 8.78 -0.98
N LEU A 83 -2.76 8.26 0.15
CA LEU A 83 -4.16 8.19 0.57
C LEU A 83 -4.51 9.41 1.42
N SER A 84 -5.42 10.23 0.90
CA SER A 84 -6.00 11.36 1.64
C SER A 84 -7.48 11.48 1.39
N ALA A 85 -8.22 12.08 2.33
CA ALA A 85 -9.65 12.31 2.19
C ALA A 85 -10.02 13.13 0.95
N HIS A 86 -9.12 14.02 0.51
CA HIS A 86 -9.31 14.83 -0.69
C HIS A 86 -9.20 14.01 -1.98
N LYS A 87 -8.24 13.07 -2.05
CA LYS A 87 -8.01 12.27 -3.26
C LYS A 87 -8.94 11.05 -3.34
N PHE A 88 -9.23 10.43 -2.19
CA PHE A 88 -9.88 9.13 -2.08
C PHE A 88 -10.84 9.09 -0.88
N PRO A 89 -11.96 9.83 -0.94
CA PRO A 89 -12.83 10.03 0.22
C PRO A 89 -13.44 8.71 0.77
N LEU A 90 -13.86 7.78 -0.09
CA LEU A 90 -14.47 6.52 0.33
C LEU A 90 -13.43 5.58 0.93
N LEU A 91 -12.28 5.43 0.29
CA LEU A 91 -11.18 4.58 0.74
C LEU A 91 -10.57 5.13 2.03
N PHE A 92 -10.47 6.46 2.15
CA PHE A 92 -10.06 7.11 3.38
C PHE A 92 -11.04 6.78 4.52
N ASN A 93 -12.36 6.93 4.30
CA ASN A 93 -13.37 6.58 5.30
C ASN A 93 -13.36 5.08 5.65
N TRP A 94 -13.19 4.22 4.65
CA TRP A 94 -13.06 2.77 4.84
C TRP A 94 -11.86 2.43 5.75
N SER A 95 -10.71 3.08 5.55
CA SER A 95 -9.50 2.85 6.36
C SER A 95 -9.66 3.24 7.84
N HIS A 96 -10.63 4.11 8.15
CA HIS A 96 -10.98 4.54 9.51
C HIS A 96 -12.18 3.78 10.10
N CYS A 97 -12.68 2.75 9.43
CA CYS A 97 -13.70 1.89 10.02
C CYS A 97 -13.11 1.07 11.17
N GLY A 98 -13.77 1.02 12.33
CA GLY A 98 -13.25 0.37 13.55
C GLY A 98 -12.70 -1.04 13.34
N ILE A 99 -13.38 -1.89 12.55
CA ILE A 99 -12.92 -3.25 12.24
C ILE A 99 -11.59 -3.26 11.44
N VAL A 100 -11.44 -2.31 10.52
CA VAL A 100 -10.21 -2.16 9.72
C VAL A 100 -9.11 -1.58 10.60
N GLN A 101 -9.42 -0.53 11.36
CA GLN A 101 -8.50 0.16 12.25
C GLN A 101 -7.94 -0.75 13.35
N GLU A 102 -8.76 -1.59 13.99
CA GLU A 102 -8.31 -2.56 14.99
C GLU A 102 -7.32 -3.59 14.44
N CYS A 103 -7.42 -3.96 13.15
CA CYS A 103 -6.43 -4.82 12.50
C CYS A 103 -5.13 -4.06 12.16
N LEU A 104 -5.23 -2.76 11.86
CA LEU A 104 -4.11 -1.91 11.41
C LEU A 104 -3.24 -1.38 12.56
N LEU A 105 -3.86 -1.03 13.70
CA LEU A 105 -3.20 -0.36 14.83
C LEU A 105 -2.19 -1.21 15.63
N PRO A 106 -2.42 -2.52 15.90
CA PRO A 106 -1.51 -3.33 16.72
C PRO A 106 -0.11 -3.48 16.12
N GLN A 107 0.02 -3.27 14.81
CA GLN A 107 1.24 -3.53 14.03
C GLN A 107 2.04 -2.24 13.70
N ARG A 108 1.52 -1.05 14.03
CA ARG A 108 2.06 0.23 13.50
C ARG A 108 3.37 0.69 14.14
N GLN A 109 3.52 0.54 15.46
CA GLN A 109 4.67 1.13 16.17
C GLN A 109 6.00 0.35 15.98
N GLY A 110 5.93 -0.98 15.85
CA GLY A 110 7.14 -1.81 15.71
C GLY A 110 7.73 -1.82 14.29
N ILE A 111 6.90 -1.62 13.26
CA ILE A 111 7.28 -1.90 11.86
C ILE A 111 7.91 -0.69 11.17
N VAL A 112 7.58 0.54 11.55
CA VAL A 112 8.25 1.75 11.02
C VAL A 112 9.75 1.75 11.35
N HIS A 113 10.12 1.34 12.56
CA HIS A 113 11.52 1.18 12.97
C HIS A 113 12.23 0.05 12.20
N LEU A 114 11.56 -1.06 11.95
CA LEU A 114 12.10 -2.18 11.16
C LEU A 114 12.24 -1.83 9.69
N GLN A 115 11.31 -1.06 9.10
CA GLN A 115 11.36 -0.68 7.69
C GLN A 115 12.43 0.40 7.45
N SER A 116 12.59 1.39 8.34
CA SER A 116 13.69 2.35 8.24
C SER A 116 15.04 1.65 8.42
N SER A 117 15.13 0.65 9.31
CA SER A 117 16.32 -0.19 9.47
C SER A 117 16.59 -1.07 8.24
N CYS A 118 15.57 -1.70 7.65
CA CYS A 118 15.72 -2.51 6.43
C CYS A 118 16.05 -1.65 5.21
N CYS A 119 15.42 -0.48 5.05
CA CYS A 119 15.67 0.42 3.93
C CYS A 119 17.08 1.01 4.04
N SER A 120 17.51 1.44 5.23
CA SER A 120 18.89 1.92 5.44
C SER A 120 19.96 0.82 5.36
N THR A 121 19.62 -0.44 5.67
CA THR A 121 20.54 -1.59 5.51
C THR A 121 20.63 -2.04 4.05
N LEU A 122 19.53 -2.06 3.31
CA LEU A 122 19.51 -2.40 1.89
C LEU A 122 20.13 -1.31 1.01
N ASN A 123 19.95 -0.04 1.35
CA ASN A 123 20.58 1.09 0.65
C ASN A 123 22.09 1.22 0.99
N LYS A 124 22.58 0.47 1.98
CA LYS A 124 24.01 0.33 2.34
C LYS A 124 24.65 -0.95 1.79
N GLN A 125 23.88 -1.88 1.24
CA GLN A 125 24.47 -2.99 0.51
C GLN A 125 24.81 -2.49 -0.89
N PRO A 126 26.10 -2.49 -1.31
CA PRO A 126 26.40 -2.31 -2.72
C PRO A 126 25.63 -3.39 -3.48
N MET A 127 24.84 -2.97 -4.48
CA MET A 127 24.12 -3.89 -5.34
C MET A 127 25.10 -4.99 -5.77
N CYS A 128 24.83 -6.23 -5.39
CA CYS A 128 25.79 -7.32 -5.54
C CYS A 128 26.26 -7.37 -7.01
N PRO A 129 27.57 -7.28 -7.31
CA PRO A 129 28.08 -7.18 -8.69
C PRO A 129 27.70 -8.33 -9.61
N SER A 130 27.14 -9.42 -9.07
CA SER A 130 26.74 -10.62 -9.78
C SER A 130 25.52 -10.45 -10.70
N ILE A 131 24.80 -9.32 -10.67
CA ILE A 131 23.66 -9.05 -11.58
C ILE A 131 24.07 -8.12 -12.74
N LEU A 132 25.21 -7.42 -12.65
CA LEU A 132 25.72 -6.55 -13.73
C LEU A 132 26.49 -7.31 -14.82
N ASN A 133 26.62 -8.64 -14.71
CA ASN A 133 27.34 -9.43 -15.70
C ASN A 133 26.61 -10.73 -16.04
N LYS A 134 25.44 -10.59 -16.67
CA LYS A 134 25.01 -11.53 -17.71
C LYS A 134 24.59 -10.71 -18.92
N GLN A 135 25.43 -10.85 -19.95
CA GLN A 135 25.29 -10.37 -21.32
C GLN A 135 23.88 -10.57 -21.89
#